data_AF-A0A2U3KUM9-F1
#
_entry.id   AF-A0A2U3KUM9-F1
#
_cell.length_a   1.000
_cell.length_b   1.000
_cell.length_c   1.000
_cell.angle_alpha   90.00
_cell.angle_beta   90.00
_cell.angle_gamma   90.00
#
_symmetry.space_group_name_H-M   'P 1'
#
loop_
_entity.id
_entity.type
_entity.pdbx_description
1 polymer ?
#
loop_
_entity_poly.entity_id
_entity_poly.type
_entity_poly.pdbx_seq_one_letter_code
_entity_poly.pdbx_strand_id
1 'polypeptide(L)'
;MTRCRGFDVPSGVCLSLVIFLTMLSTIFAQPVDAVTISTGEPFRGSLINGVQFPSPLHGYRLTDENCSFTTPEVVGALLEAAEGFKAMYPDSCDVVLGDFSAKGGGRLKHHKSHQNGRDVDIGLFVKDNVPLDRLVPMNSSRLDVAKTWCEIRSLLSTQCVEHIFLDRSIQVRLYRQALSEGADPDDLAKIFANAGAGTKPGCIIQHVPGHVSHMHVRFFAPWSTLAGTLKKFEPRRQTVIETAQWFSPQQQADPSANSSETELNKMAKYNGGIRGLTYY
;
A
#
# COMPACT_ATOMS: atom_id res chain seq x y z
N MET A 1 -52.70 38.77 59.69
CA MET A 1 -52.67 37.41 59.10
C MET A 1 -52.95 37.60 57.62
N THR A 2 -52.09 37.33 56.64
CA THR A 2 -51.12 36.24 56.48
C THR A 2 -50.04 36.68 55.49
N ARG A 3 -48.79 36.30 55.78
CA ARG A 3 -47.55 36.62 55.07
C ARG A 3 -47.39 35.64 53.89
N CYS A 4 -47.32 36.10 52.64
CA CYS A 4 -46.95 35.25 51.51
C CYS A 4 -45.42 35.05 51.50
N ARG A 5 -44.99 33.78 51.48
CA ARG A 5 -43.59 33.35 51.49
C ARG A 5 -43.00 33.43 50.07
N GLY A 6 -41.77 33.92 49.96
CA GLY A 6 -40.95 33.80 48.76
C GLY A 6 -40.51 32.36 48.54
N PHE A 7 -40.38 31.98 47.27
CA PHE A 7 -39.75 30.74 46.85
C PHE A 7 -38.24 30.95 46.81
N ASP A 8 -37.52 30.28 47.71
CA ASP A 8 -36.05 30.14 47.64
C ASP A 8 -35.70 29.03 46.65
N VAL A 9 -34.85 29.36 45.68
CA VAL A 9 -34.25 28.37 44.76
C VAL A 9 -32.93 27.88 45.37
N PRO A 10 -32.69 26.56 45.51
CA PRO A 10 -31.46 26.07 46.13
C PRO A 10 -30.25 26.28 45.21
N SER A 11 -29.30 27.08 45.68
CA SER A 11 -28.00 27.36 45.06
C SER A 11 -27.01 26.19 45.24
N GLY A 12 -27.35 24.98 44.76
CA GLY A 12 -26.57 23.78 45.08
C GLY A 12 -26.34 22.76 43.97
N VAL A 13 -26.93 22.90 42.78
CA VAL A 13 -26.91 21.81 41.78
C VAL A 13 -26.04 22.13 40.55
N CYS A 14 -25.54 23.35 40.40
CA CYS A 14 -24.87 23.75 39.16
C CYS A 14 -23.36 23.41 39.09
N LEU A 15 -22.70 23.04 40.21
CA LEU A 15 -21.24 22.89 40.23
C LEU A 15 -20.73 21.46 39.99
N SER A 16 -21.56 20.43 40.22
CA SER A 16 -21.13 19.02 39.99
C SER A 16 -21.29 18.55 38.54
N LEU A 17 -22.08 19.23 37.71
CA LEU A 17 -22.26 18.84 36.30
C LEU A 17 -21.12 19.35 35.39
N VAL A 18 -20.43 20.42 35.80
CA VAL A 18 -19.34 21.02 35.02
C VAL A 18 -18.03 20.23 35.16
N ILE A 19 -17.80 19.58 36.30
CA ILE A 19 -16.58 18.77 36.53
C ILE A 19 -16.67 17.41 35.80
N PHE A 20 -17.88 16.88 35.60
CA PHE A 20 -18.07 15.62 34.86
C PHE A 20 -17.92 15.79 33.33
N LEU A 21 -18.15 17.00 32.80
CA LEU A 21 -17.99 17.29 31.38
C LEU A 21 -16.54 17.58 30.94
N THR A 22 -15.64 17.92 31.86
CA THR A 22 -14.23 18.14 31.53
C THR A 22 -13.39 16.86 31.57
N MET A 23 -13.88 15.78 32.19
CA MET A 23 -13.16 14.49 32.29
C MET A 23 -13.51 13.49 31.18
N LEU A 24 -14.45 13.82 30.30
CA LEU A 24 -14.84 12.99 29.15
C LEU A 24 -14.41 13.61 27.81
N SER A 25 -13.35 14.42 27.82
CA SER A 25 -12.75 15.02 26.60
C SER A 25 -11.33 14.52 26.34
N THR A 26 -10.76 13.67 27.18
CA THR A 26 -9.61 12.84 26.77
C THR A 26 -10.12 11.68 25.91
N ILE A 27 -10.79 12.03 24.82
CA ILE A 27 -10.76 11.22 23.61
C ILE A 27 -9.27 11.02 23.38
N PHE A 28 -8.82 9.76 23.40
CA PHE A 28 -7.48 9.39 22.99
C PHE A 28 -7.32 9.79 21.52
N ALA A 29 -7.02 11.06 21.27
CA ALA A 29 -6.38 11.50 20.05
C ALA A 29 -5.01 10.82 20.07
N GLN A 30 -4.93 9.63 19.47
CA GLN A 30 -3.65 9.05 19.10
C GLN A 30 -2.91 10.15 18.33
N PRO A 31 -1.65 10.48 18.69
CA PRO A 31 -0.96 11.59 18.07
C PRO A 31 -0.90 11.33 16.56
N VAL A 32 -1.57 12.18 15.80
CA VAL A 32 -1.60 12.16 14.33
C VAL A 32 -0.30 12.74 13.73
N ASP A 33 0.69 13.02 14.59
CA ASP A 33 1.93 13.74 14.29
C ASP A 33 3.15 12.81 14.17
N ALA A 34 2.94 11.49 14.11
CA ALA A 34 4.04 10.53 14.09
C ALA A 34 4.38 10.13 12.64
N VAL A 35 5.45 10.71 12.09
CA VAL A 35 6.02 10.32 10.77
C VAL A 35 6.20 8.81 10.70
N THR A 36 5.67 8.19 9.64
CA THR A 36 5.92 6.77 9.36
C THR A 36 7.35 6.60 8.85
N ILE A 37 8.08 5.63 9.41
CA ILE A 37 9.47 5.36 9.03
C ILE A 37 9.60 3.91 8.58
N SER A 38 10.02 3.74 7.33
CA SER A 38 10.52 2.47 6.80
C SER A 38 12.04 2.52 6.84
N THR A 39 12.67 1.63 7.63
CA THR A 39 14.13 1.59 7.75
C THR A 39 14.71 0.20 7.47
N GLY A 40 15.92 0.19 6.91
CA GLY A 40 16.60 -1.03 6.49
C GLY A 40 16.01 -1.65 5.23
N GLU A 41 16.52 -2.84 4.91
CA GLU A 41 16.08 -3.60 3.75
C GLU A 41 14.72 -4.27 4.03
N PRO A 42 13.90 -4.56 3.00
CA PRO A 42 12.62 -5.26 3.18
C PRO A 42 12.71 -6.62 3.92
N PHE A 43 13.89 -7.25 3.90
CA PHE A 43 14.21 -8.52 4.57
C PHE A 43 15.08 -8.37 5.84
N ARG A 44 15.48 -7.15 6.19
CA ARG A 44 16.26 -6.80 7.39
C ARG A 44 15.92 -5.36 7.81
N GLY A 45 14.69 -5.14 8.22
CA GLY A 45 14.15 -3.80 8.42
C GLY A 45 13.20 -3.69 9.60
N SER A 46 12.71 -2.47 9.79
CA SER A 46 11.70 -2.13 10.78
C SER A 46 10.73 -1.10 10.23
N LEU A 47 9.52 -1.09 10.79
CA LEU A 47 8.49 -0.12 10.52
C LEU A 47 8.18 0.62 11.82
N ILE A 48 8.30 1.93 11.84
CA ILE A 48 7.98 2.76 12.99
C ILE A 48 6.79 3.64 12.61
N ASN A 49 5.79 3.73 13.49
CA ASN A 49 4.54 4.45 13.24
C ASN A 49 3.87 4.00 11.93
N GLY A 50 3.90 2.69 11.67
CA GLY A 50 3.20 2.09 10.53
C GLY A 50 1.70 2.34 10.61
N VAL A 51 1.09 2.60 9.45
CA VAL A 51 -0.36 2.77 9.32
C VAL A 51 -0.97 1.40 9.10
N GLN A 52 -2.00 1.05 9.86
CA GLN A 52 -2.78 -0.15 9.60
C GLN A 52 -3.62 0.07 8.34
N PHE A 53 -3.58 -0.88 7.40
CA PHE A 53 -4.33 -0.76 6.16
C PHE A 53 -5.84 -0.68 6.47
N PRO A 54 -6.58 0.25 5.85
CA PRO A 54 -7.98 0.46 6.20
C PRO A 54 -8.82 -0.80 5.97
N SER A 55 -9.76 -1.08 6.86
CA SER A 55 -10.74 -2.17 6.74
C SER A 55 -11.92 -1.89 7.69
N PRO A 56 -13.17 -2.23 7.34
CA PRO A 56 -13.60 -2.82 6.08
C PRO A 56 -13.84 -1.76 4.98
N LEU A 57 -13.42 -2.05 3.74
CA LEU A 57 -13.82 -1.34 2.51
C LEU A 57 -14.17 -2.37 1.41
N HIS A 58 -14.77 -1.90 0.30
CA HIS A 58 -15.04 -2.73 -0.87
C HIS A 58 -13.85 -2.74 -1.85
N GLY A 59 -13.70 -3.84 -2.60
CA GLY A 59 -12.64 -4.04 -3.58
C GLY A 59 -11.53 -4.95 -3.07
N TYR A 60 -11.41 -5.12 -1.74
CA TYR A 60 -10.44 -6.00 -1.13
C TYR A 60 -10.90 -6.56 0.23
N ARG A 61 -10.22 -7.62 0.68
CA ARG A 61 -10.40 -8.22 2.00
C ARG A 61 -9.05 -8.55 2.61
N LEU A 62 -8.82 -8.16 3.87
CA LEU A 62 -7.64 -8.54 4.63
C LEU A 62 -7.76 -9.96 5.19
N THR A 63 -6.67 -10.74 5.18
CA THR A 63 -6.62 -12.05 5.87
C THR A 63 -6.30 -11.95 7.35
N ASP A 64 -5.46 -10.99 7.75
CA ASP A 64 -5.10 -10.72 9.15
C ASP A 64 -4.81 -9.23 9.36
N GLU A 65 -5.65 -8.57 10.16
CA GLU A 65 -5.48 -7.16 10.50
C GLU A 65 -4.19 -6.90 11.30
N ASN A 66 -3.69 -7.89 12.06
CA ASN A 66 -2.46 -7.71 12.86
C ASN A 66 -1.19 -7.66 12.01
N CYS A 67 -1.26 -8.19 10.79
CA CYS A 67 -0.18 -8.18 9.81
C CYS A 67 -0.48 -7.21 8.67
N SER A 68 -1.32 -6.19 8.88
CA SER A 68 -1.73 -5.24 7.84
C SER A 68 -1.08 -3.85 7.97
N PHE A 69 0.07 -3.74 8.64
CA PHE A 69 0.73 -2.45 8.83
C PHE A 69 1.67 -2.12 7.68
N THR A 70 1.63 -0.88 7.23
CA THR A 70 2.33 -0.42 6.03
C THR A 70 2.64 1.08 6.09
N THR A 71 3.13 1.63 4.97
CA THR A 71 3.42 3.06 4.81
C THR A 71 2.25 3.81 4.14
N PRO A 72 2.06 5.11 4.39
CA PRO A 72 1.06 5.93 3.71
C PRO A 72 1.13 5.83 2.18
N GLU A 73 2.35 5.73 1.63
CA GLU A 73 2.55 5.56 0.18
C GLU A 73 1.94 4.25 -0.34
N VAL A 74 2.13 3.14 0.38
CA VAL A 74 1.52 1.85 0.01
C VAL A 74 0.00 1.88 0.19
N VAL A 75 -0.51 2.59 1.21
CA VAL A 75 -1.97 2.79 1.36
C VAL A 75 -2.54 3.48 0.13
N GLY A 76 -1.96 4.60 -0.27
CA GLY A 76 -2.40 5.36 -1.45
C GLY A 76 -2.37 4.51 -2.72
N ALA A 77 -1.24 3.85 -3.00
CA ALA A 77 -1.08 3.04 -4.20
C ALA A 77 -2.08 1.88 -4.28
N LEU A 78 -2.35 1.17 -3.18
CA LEU A 78 -3.29 0.06 -3.20
C LEU A 78 -4.74 0.53 -3.34
N LEU A 79 -5.12 1.66 -2.72
CA LEU A 79 -6.47 2.21 -2.88
C LEU A 79 -6.68 2.72 -4.31
N GLU A 80 -5.69 3.40 -4.90
CA GLU A 80 -5.73 3.82 -6.30
C GLU A 80 -5.83 2.62 -7.25
N ALA A 81 -5.03 1.57 -7.02
CA ALA A 81 -5.09 0.35 -7.81
C ALA A 81 -6.46 -0.35 -7.68
N ALA A 82 -7.03 -0.41 -6.48
CA ALA A 82 -8.36 -0.99 -6.26
C ALA A 82 -9.46 -0.20 -6.99
N GLU A 83 -9.37 1.13 -7.03
CA GLU A 83 -10.28 1.97 -7.81
C GLU A 83 -10.12 1.73 -9.32
N GLY A 84 -8.88 1.68 -9.82
CA GLY A 84 -8.59 1.38 -11.22
C GLY A 84 -9.11 0.01 -11.66
N PHE A 85 -8.94 -1.01 -10.82
CA PHE A 85 -9.48 -2.35 -11.06
C PHE A 85 -11.01 -2.33 -11.08
N LYS A 86 -11.64 -1.68 -10.09
CA LYS A 86 -13.11 -1.59 -9.98
C LYS A 86 -13.74 -0.86 -11.16
N ALA A 87 -13.06 0.14 -11.74
CA ALA A 87 -13.53 0.80 -12.95
C ALA A 87 -13.68 -0.16 -14.14
N MET A 88 -12.79 -1.16 -14.23
CA MET A 88 -12.81 -2.19 -15.28
C MET A 88 -13.73 -3.37 -14.94
N TYR A 89 -13.85 -3.72 -13.65
CA TYR A 89 -14.65 -4.85 -13.17
C TYR A 89 -15.53 -4.46 -11.97
N PRO A 90 -16.60 -3.66 -12.18
CA PRO A 90 -17.41 -3.13 -11.08
C PRO A 90 -18.12 -4.19 -10.25
N ASP A 91 -18.45 -5.34 -10.86
CA ASP A 91 -19.14 -6.47 -10.23
C ASP A 91 -18.17 -7.58 -9.76
N SER A 92 -16.87 -7.30 -9.72
CA SER A 92 -15.90 -8.28 -9.25
C SER A 92 -16.05 -8.58 -7.76
N CYS A 93 -15.72 -9.81 -7.36
CA CYS A 93 -15.42 -10.11 -5.97
C CYS A 93 -14.19 -9.32 -5.49
N ASP A 94 -14.08 -9.16 -4.18
CA ASP A 94 -12.93 -8.52 -3.53
C ASP A 94 -11.64 -9.32 -3.77
N VAL A 95 -10.53 -8.64 -4.02
CA VAL A 95 -9.20 -9.26 -4.00
C VAL A 95 -8.78 -9.56 -2.56
N VAL A 96 -8.12 -10.69 -2.33
CA VAL A 96 -7.57 -11.00 -1.00
C VAL A 96 -6.24 -10.27 -0.84
N LEU A 97 -6.10 -9.50 0.24
CA LEU A 97 -4.82 -8.96 0.70
C LEU A 97 -4.35 -9.78 1.90
N GLY A 98 -3.20 -10.41 1.70
CA GLY A 98 -2.50 -11.21 2.68
C GLY A 98 -1.69 -10.37 3.66
N ASP A 99 -0.49 -10.85 3.98
CA ASP A 99 0.37 -10.21 4.95
C ASP A 99 1.07 -8.97 4.36
N PHE A 100 1.01 -7.86 5.10
CA PHE A 100 1.89 -6.70 5.02
C PHE A 100 2.98 -6.86 6.09
N SER A 101 3.30 -5.82 6.86
CA SER A 101 4.17 -5.91 8.04
C SER A 101 3.38 -6.07 9.35
N ALA A 102 4.07 -6.58 10.38
CA ALA A 102 3.65 -6.36 11.76
C ALA A 102 3.67 -4.86 12.09
N LYS A 103 2.97 -4.44 13.16
CA LYS A 103 2.90 -3.05 13.63
C LYS A 103 4.26 -2.35 13.78
N GLY A 104 5.28 -3.07 14.26
CA GLY A 104 6.65 -2.57 14.40
C GLY A 104 7.59 -3.00 13.26
N GLY A 105 7.06 -3.64 12.22
CA GLY A 105 7.85 -4.32 11.21
C GLY A 105 8.62 -5.50 11.78
N GLY A 106 9.83 -5.73 11.26
CA GLY A 106 10.67 -6.85 11.66
C GLY A 106 10.18 -8.20 11.12
N ARG A 107 10.81 -9.28 11.58
CA ARG A 107 10.59 -10.61 10.99
C ARG A 107 9.21 -11.16 11.33
N LEU A 108 8.42 -11.45 10.29
CA LEU A 108 7.19 -12.23 10.39
C LEU A 108 7.48 -13.72 10.21
N LYS A 109 6.65 -14.57 10.85
CA LYS A 109 6.75 -16.02 10.71
C LYS A 109 6.45 -16.41 9.26
N HIS A 110 7.21 -17.36 8.71
CA HIS A 110 7.08 -17.85 7.32
C HIS A 110 7.50 -16.86 6.21
N HIS A 111 7.84 -15.62 6.56
CA HIS A 111 8.23 -14.59 5.60
C HIS A 111 9.72 -14.28 5.65
N LYS A 112 10.33 -14.07 4.48
CA LYS A 112 11.72 -13.61 4.35
C LYS A 112 11.81 -12.08 4.31
N SER A 113 10.77 -11.42 3.83
CA SER A 113 10.63 -9.95 3.73
C SER A 113 9.47 -9.45 4.59
N HIS A 114 8.76 -8.38 4.18
CA HIS A 114 7.67 -7.74 4.93
C HIS A 114 8.10 -7.05 6.23
N GLN A 115 9.36 -6.62 6.34
CA GLN A 115 9.87 -6.11 7.62
C GLN A 115 9.75 -4.59 7.78
N ASN A 116 9.50 -3.83 6.72
CA ASN A 116 9.57 -2.35 6.76
C ASN A 116 8.35 -1.63 6.14
N GLY A 117 7.20 -2.31 6.00
CA GLY A 117 5.96 -1.68 5.53
C GLY A 117 5.91 -1.37 4.04
N ARG A 118 6.69 -2.09 3.23
CA ARG A 118 6.79 -1.88 1.77
C ARG A 118 6.36 -3.08 0.94
N ASP A 119 6.00 -4.19 1.58
CA ASP A 119 5.61 -5.43 0.92
C ASP A 119 4.15 -5.77 1.29
N VAL A 120 3.44 -6.39 0.35
CA VAL A 120 2.10 -6.97 0.56
C VAL A 120 1.94 -8.22 -0.31
N ASP A 121 1.30 -9.25 0.23
CA ASP A 121 0.84 -10.39 -0.56
C ASP A 121 -0.56 -10.12 -1.12
N ILE A 122 -0.73 -10.19 -2.43
CA ILE A 122 -2.03 -9.97 -3.10
C ILE A 122 -2.48 -11.25 -3.77
N GLY A 123 -3.71 -11.67 -3.49
CA GLY A 123 -4.34 -12.84 -4.08
C GLY A 123 -4.51 -12.71 -5.59
N LEU A 124 -4.64 -13.86 -6.25
CA LEU A 124 -4.97 -13.93 -7.67
C LEU A 124 -6.49 -14.16 -7.81
N PHE A 125 -7.09 -13.70 -8.91
CA PHE A 125 -8.51 -13.91 -9.15
C PHE A 125 -8.78 -15.33 -9.65
N VAL A 126 -9.90 -15.89 -9.18
CA VAL A 126 -10.40 -17.21 -9.59
C VAL A 126 -11.51 -17.01 -10.62
N LYS A 127 -11.59 -17.94 -11.58
CA LYS A 127 -12.68 -17.97 -12.57
C LYS A 127 -14.06 -17.97 -11.90
N ASP A 128 -15.05 -17.57 -12.68
CA ASP A 128 -16.46 -17.53 -12.27
C ASP A 128 -16.73 -16.55 -11.11
N ASN A 129 -15.83 -15.57 -10.93
CA ASN A 129 -15.96 -14.50 -9.93
C ASN A 129 -16.11 -15.02 -8.49
N VAL A 130 -15.54 -16.19 -8.19
CA VAL A 130 -15.67 -16.82 -6.87
C VAL A 130 -14.86 -16.02 -5.84
N PRO A 131 -15.48 -15.50 -4.77
CA PRO A 131 -14.77 -14.80 -3.70
C PRO A 131 -13.88 -15.77 -2.92
N LEU A 132 -12.71 -15.29 -2.48
CA LEU A 132 -11.79 -16.04 -1.64
C LEU A 132 -11.68 -15.39 -0.25
N ASP A 133 -11.35 -16.22 0.75
CA ASP A 133 -11.08 -15.81 2.13
C ASP A 133 -9.59 -15.85 2.48
N ARG A 134 -8.76 -16.38 1.59
CA ARG A 134 -7.31 -16.59 1.77
C ARG A 134 -6.59 -16.66 0.43
N LEU A 135 -5.26 -16.59 0.47
CA LEU A 135 -4.41 -16.82 -0.69
C LEU A 135 -4.48 -18.30 -1.10
N VAL A 136 -4.76 -18.60 -2.36
CA VAL A 136 -4.93 -20.00 -2.82
C VAL A 136 -4.12 -20.28 -4.09
N PRO A 137 -3.36 -21.40 -4.15
CA PRO A 137 -2.59 -21.78 -5.33
C PRO A 137 -3.41 -21.79 -6.62
N MET A 138 -2.85 -21.20 -7.67
CA MET A 138 -3.45 -21.11 -8.98
C MET A 138 -2.83 -22.06 -9.98
N ASN A 139 -3.66 -22.50 -10.92
CA ASN A 139 -3.26 -23.28 -12.09
C ASN A 139 -4.10 -22.83 -13.30
N SER A 140 -3.95 -23.50 -14.44
CA SER A 140 -4.71 -23.17 -15.67
C SER A 140 -6.21 -23.29 -15.55
N SER A 141 -6.72 -24.23 -14.75
CA SER A 141 -8.16 -24.43 -14.63
C SER A 141 -8.79 -23.37 -13.73
N ARG A 142 -8.06 -22.89 -12.72
CA ARG A 142 -8.59 -21.98 -11.69
C ARG A 142 -8.37 -20.48 -11.95
N LEU A 143 -7.23 -20.10 -12.51
CA LEU A 143 -6.84 -18.69 -12.65
C LEU A 143 -7.77 -17.93 -13.60
N ASP A 144 -8.34 -16.82 -13.13
CA ASP A 144 -8.90 -15.79 -13.99
C ASP A 144 -7.75 -14.89 -14.47
N VAL A 145 -7.26 -15.16 -15.67
CA VAL A 145 -6.09 -14.49 -16.22
C VAL A 145 -6.39 -13.03 -16.53
N ALA A 146 -7.60 -12.71 -16.99
CA ALA A 146 -7.99 -11.36 -17.41
C ALA A 146 -8.11 -10.42 -16.19
N LYS A 147 -8.81 -10.85 -15.14
CA LYS A 147 -8.90 -10.06 -13.90
C LYS A 147 -7.55 -9.93 -13.20
N THR A 148 -6.80 -11.02 -13.10
CA THR A 148 -5.46 -10.97 -12.49
C THR A 148 -4.52 -10.05 -13.26
N TRP A 149 -4.60 -10.03 -14.59
CA TRP A 149 -3.82 -9.10 -15.41
C TRP A 149 -4.28 -7.65 -15.23
N CYS A 150 -5.58 -7.39 -15.15
CA CYS A 150 -6.12 -6.06 -14.86
C CYS A 150 -5.67 -5.52 -13.49
N GLU A 151 -5.63 -6.38 -12.47
CA GLU A 151 -5.11 -6.02 -11.14
C GLU A 151 -3.65 -5.58 -11.23
N ILE A 152 -2.81 -6.36 -11.93
CA ILE A 152 -1.40 -6.02 -12.14
C ILE A 152 -1.27 -4.70 -12.92
N ARG A 153 -2.06 -4.48 -13.97
CA ARG A 153 -2.05 -3.20 -14.70
C ARG A 153 -2.44 -2.03 -13.80
N SER A 154 -3.45 -2.22 -12.94
CA SER A 154 -3.90 -1.20 -11.99
C SER A 154 -2.80 -0.86 -11.00
N LEU A 155 -2.12 -1.88 -10.44
CA LEU A 155 -0.94 -1.68 -9.58
C LEU A 155 0.19 -0.95 -10.30
N LEU A 156 0.53 -1.34 -11.52
CA LEU A 156 1.61 -0.71 -12.30
C LEU A 156 1.29 0.75 -12.67
N SER A 157 0.01 1.08 -12.86
CA SER A 157 -0.43 2.44 -13.20
C SER A 157 -0.17 3.46 -12.11
N THR A 158 -0.10 3.02 -10.84
CA THR A 158 0.26 3.87 -9.69
C THR A 158 1.70 4.39 -9.75
N GLN A 159 2.57 3.75 -10.55
CA GLN A 159 4.01 4.02 -10.62
C GLN A 159 4.74 3.84 -9.27
N CYS A 160 4.09 3.26 -8.26
CA CYS A 160 4.67 3.02 -6.94
C CYS A 160 5.25 1.61 -6.78
N VAL A 161 5.05 0.71 -7.75
CA VAL A 161 5.54 -0.67 -7.70
C VAL A 161 7.04 -0.74 -8.02
N GLU A 162 7.82 -1.33 -7.11
CA GLU A 162 9.23 -1.66 -7.33
C GLU A 162 9.37 -3.06 -7.96
N HIS A 163 8.72 -4.06 -7.35
CA HIS A 163 8.80 -5.45 -7.80
C HIS A 163 7.48 -6.20 -7.57
N ILE A 164 7.22 -7.18 -8.42
CA ILE A 164 6.16 -8.19 -8.22
C ILE A 164 6.81 -9.57 -8.31
N PHE A 165 6.86 -10.32 -7.21
CA PHE A 165 7.32 -11.71 -7.24
C PHE A 165 6.14 -12.65 -7.47
N LEU A 166 6.25 -13.46 -8.52
CA LEU A 166 5.15 -14.29 -9.01
C LEU A 166 5.67 -15.57 -9.64
N ASP A 167 4.94 -16.68 -9.50
CA ASP A 167 5.36 -17.95 -10.09
C ASP A 167 5.46 -17.87 -11.62
N ARG A 168 6.47 -18.54 -12.18
CA ARG A 168 6.75 -18.52 -13.63
C ARG A 168 5.56 -19.01 -14.44
N SER A 169 4.84 -20.01 -13.94
CA SER A 169 3.68 -20.57 -14.63
C SER A 169 2.52 -19.58 -14.77
N ILE A 170 2.40 -18.64 -13.82
CA ILE A 170 1.42 -17.55 -13.85
C ILE A 170 1.91 -16.45 -14.78
N GLN A 171 3.19 -16.05 -14.69
CA GLN A 171 3.79 -15.05 -15.58
C GLN A 171 3.59 -15.38 -17.06
N VAL A 172 3.82 -16.63 -17.47
CA VAL A 172 3.64 -17.07 -18.86
C VAL A 172 2.19 -16.89 -19.35
N ARG A 173 1.21 -17.00 -18.45
CA ARG A 173 -0.23 -16.83 -18.79
C ARG A 173 -0.58 -15.36 -18.93
N LEU A 174 -0.14 -14.55 -17.97
CA LEU A 174 -0.34 -13.11 -17.99
C LEU A 174 0.33 -12.46 -19.20
N TYR A 175 1.54 -12.91 -19.56
CA TYR A 175 2.23 -12.45 -20.76
C TYR A 175 1.41 -12.73 -22.05
N ARG A 176 0.82 -13.92 -22.17
CA ARG A 176 -0.05 -14.25 -23.32
C ARG A 176 -1.33 -13.42 -23.33
N GLN A 177 -1.91 -13.16 -22.15
CA GLN A 177 -3.06 -12.26 -22.02
C GLN A 177 -2.70 -10.86 -22.52
N ALA A 178 -1.58 -10.30 -22.05
CA ALA A 178 -1.13 -8.98 -22.46
C ALA A 178 -0.89 -8.88 -23.97
N LEU A 179 -0.27 -9.91 -24.58
CA LEU A 179 -0.13 -9.98 -26.04
C LEU A 179 -1.49 -10.04 -26.75
N SER A 180 -2.45 -10.79 -26.22
CA SER A 180 -3.80 -10.87 -26.81
C SER A 180 -4.57 -9.56 -26.73
N GLU A 181 -4.23 -8.70 -25.76
CA GLU A 181 -4.75 -7.34 -25.61
C GLU A 181 -3.98 -6.30 -26.47
N GLY A 182 -2.97 -6.74 -27.24
CA GLY A 182 -2.21 -5.89 -28.16
C GLY A 182 -1.00 -5.20 -27.55
N ALA A 183 -0.54 -5.61 -26.36
CA ALA A 183 0.67 -5.05 -25.76
C ALA A 183 1.91 -5.33 -26.61
N ASP A 184 2.81 -4.34 -26.69
CA ASP A 184 4.07 -4.45 -27.41
C ASP A 184 5.01 -5.46 -26.71
N PRO A 185 5.50 -6.51 -27.41
CA PRO A 185 6.48 -7.44 -26.85
C PRO A 185 7.73 -6.78 -26.24
N ASP A 186 8.20 -5.66 -26.78
CA ASP A 186 9.37 -4.94 -26.28
C ASP A 186 9.10 -4.25 -24.94
N ASP A 187 7.86 -3.80 -24.73
CA ASP A 187 7.39 -3.27 -23.45
C ASP A 187 7.19 -4.39 -22.44
N LEU A 188 6.58 -5.51 -22.85
CA LEU A 188 6.44 -6.68 -21.98
C LEU A 188 7.79 -7.26 -21.54
N ALA A 189 8.84 -7.09 -22.34
CA ALA A 189 10.19 -7.51 -21.98
C ALA A 189 10.81 -6.67 -20.85
N LYS A 190 10.27 -5.48 -20.54
CA LYS A 190 10.64 -4.67 -19.37
C LYS A 190 9.83 -5.08 -18.14
N ILE A 191 8.63 -5.63 -18.34
CA ILE A 191 7.70 -6.00 -17.27
C ILE A 191 7.95 -7.43 -16.78
N PHE A 192 8.08 -8.42 -17.67
CA PHE A 192 8.15 -9.84 -17.30
C PHE A 192 9.58 -10.39 -17.40
N ALA A 193 10.15 -10.80 -16.26
CA ALA A 193 11.48 -11.40 -16.23
C ALA A 193 11.51 -12.81 -16.81
N ASN A 194 10.43 -13.59 -16.74
CA ASN A 194 10.46 -15.03 -17.07
C ASN A 194 9.39 -15.46 -18.09
N ALA A 195 8.92 -14.54 -18.91
CA ALA A 195 8.03 -14.80 -20.05
C ALA A 195 8.60 -14.16 -21.33
N GLY A 196 8.18 -14.66 -22.50
CA GLY A 196 8.69 -14.19 -23.80
C GLY A 196 10.08 -14.74 -24.18
N ALA A 197 10.92 -13.90 -24.78
CA ALA A 197 12.17 -14.28 -25.46
C ALA A 197 13.35 -14.69 -24.54
N GLY A 198 13.15 -14.87 -23.24
CA GLY A 198 14.18 -15.34 -22.32
C GLY A 198 14.08 -14.70 -20.93
N THR A 199 15.01 -15.08 -20.03
CA THR A 199 15.07 -14.45 -18.70
C THR A 199 15.89 -13.18 -18.72
N LYS A 200 15.30 -12.04 -18.36
CA LYS A 200 15.97 -10.73 -18.32
C LYS A 200 16.07 -10.21 -16.88
N PRO A 201 17.25 -9.74 -16.43
CA PRO A 201 17.38 -9.09 -15.13
C PRO A 201 16.75 -7.69 -15.16
N GLY A 202 16.30 -7.19 -14.01
CA GLY A 202 15.79 -5.83 -13.86
C GLY A 202 14.32 -5.62 -14.26
N CYS A 203 13.59 -6.67 -14.64
CA CYS A 203 12.15 -6.55 -14.88
C CYS A 203 11.37 -6.39 -13.57
N ILE A 204 10.18 -5.79 -13.66
CA ILE A 204 9.31 -5.54 -12.50
C ILE A 204 8.78 -6.87 -11.95
N ILE A 205 8.24 -7.74 -12.80
CA ILE A 205 7.67 -9.04 -12.44
C ILE A 205 8.76 -10.11 -12.52
N GLN A 206 9.06 -10.76 -11.40
CA GLN A 206 10.18 -11.70 -11.26
C GLN A 206 9.74 -13.04 -10.68
N HIS A 207 10.36 -14.13 -11.14
CA HIS A 207 10.07 -15.45 -10.58
C HIS A 207 10.74 -15.67 -9.24
N VAL A 208 9.94 -16.02 -8.23
CA VAL A 208 10.41 -16.59 -6.98
C VAL A 208 9.57 -17.83 -6.65
N PRO A 209 10.19 -18.98 -6.31
CA PRO A 209 9.45 -20.19 -5.92
C PRO A 209 8.49 -19.93 -4.75
N GLY A 210 7.29 -20.51 -4.80
CA GLY A 210 6.26 -20.38 -3.76
C GLY A 210 5.14 -19.37 -4.04
N HIS A 211 5.31 -18.49 -5.03
CA HIS A 211 4.35 -17.42 -5.37
C HIS A 211 3.31 -17.86 -6.40
N VAL A 212 2.75 -19.06 -6.21
CA VAL A 212 1.70 -19.61 -7.10
C VAL A 212 0.30 -19.27 -6.58
N SER A 213 0.18 -18.91 -5.30
CA SER A 213 -1.10 -18.56 -4.64
C SER A 213 -1.39 -17.06 -4.58
N HIS A 214 -0.38 -16.24 -4.81
CA HIS A 214 -0.41 -14.79 -4.66
C HIS A 214 0.71 -14.16 -5.48
N MET A 215 0.61 -12.86 -5.70
CA MET A 215 1.72 -12.00 -6.10
C MET A 215 2.24 -11.28 -4.86
N HIS A 216 3.53 -11.40 -4.57
CA HIS A 216 4.18 -10.56 -3.57
C HIS A 216 4.51 -9.23 -4.25
N VAL A 217 3.94 -8.12 -3.80
CA VAL A 217 4.19 -6.80 -4.36
C VAL A 217 5.05 -5.99 -3.41
N ARG A 218 6.14 -5.43 -3.92
CA ARG A 218 6.99 -4.46 -3.23
C ARG A 218 6.79 -3.09 -3.84
N PHE A 219 6.69 -2.09 -2.97
CA PHE A 219 6.49 -0.70 -3.34
C PHE A 219 7.69 0.17 -3.00
N PHE A 220 7.87 1.24 -3.78
CA PHE A 220 8.61 2.40 -3.36
C PHE A 220 7.85 3.12 -2.24
N ALA A 221 8.58 3.51 -1.18
CA ALA A 221 8.05 4.35 -0.11
C ALA A 221 9.07 5.46 0.18
N PRO A 222 9.24 6.41 -0.76
CA PRO A 222 10.36 7.34 -0.75
C PRO A 222 10.36 8.26 0.47
N TRP A 223 9.18 8.71 0.94
CA TRP A 223 9.08 9.61 2.08
C TRP A 223 9.31 8.87 3.39
N SER A 224 8.69 7.71 3.54
CA SER A 224 8.88 6.82 4.69
C SER A 224 10.30 6.29 4.79
N THR A 225 10.97 6.04 3.65
CA THR A 225 12.37 5.61 3.61
C THR A 225 13.32 6.79 3.89
N LEU A 226 13.05 7.97 3.31
CA LEU A 226 13.81 9.19 3.59
C LEU A 226 13.78 9.51 5.09
N ALA A 227 12.61 9.41 5.72
CA ALA A 227 12.44 9.60 7.16
C ALA A 227 13.38 8.70 7.98
N GLY A 228 13.61 7.46 7.56
CA GLY A 228 14.53 6.52 8.22
C GLY A 228 16.02 6.87 8.09
N THR A 229 16.39 7.70 7.14
CA THR A 229 17.79 8.14 6.94
C THR A 229 18.16 9.38 7.76
N LEU A 230 17.16 10.12 8.26
CA LEU A 230 17.37 11.36 8.98
C LEU A 230 17.88 11.09 10.42
N LYS A 231 19.15 11.41 10.68
CA LYS A 231 19.76 11.28 12.03
C LYS A 231 19.14 12.21 13.07
N LYS A 232 18.58 13.35 12.63
CA LYS A 232 17.78 14.29 13.41
C LYS A 232 16.69 14.84 12.51
N PHE A 233 15.46 14.84 13.00
CA PHE A 233 14.35 15.56 12.37
C PHE A 233 14.53 17.04 12.66
N GLU A 234 15.16 17.76 11.73
CA GLU A 234 15.07 19.23 11.72
C GLU A 234 13.60 19.61 11.48
N PRO A 235 13.00 20.55 12.24
CA PRO A 235 11.56 20.82 12.19
C PRO A 235 11.02 21.05 10.78
N ARG A 236 11.75 21.81 9.94
CA ARG A 236 11.34 22.04 8.54
C ARG A 236 11.29 20.76 7.70
N ARG A 237 12.28 19.88 7.82
CA ARG A 237 12.32 18.62 7.05
C ARG A 237 11.24 17.66 7.51
N GLN A 238 11.00 17.63 8.82
CA GLN A 238 9.91 16.86 9.41
C GLN A 238 8.56 17.31 8.85
N THR A 239 8.25 18.60 8.90
CA THR A 239 6.98 19.13 8.35
C THR A 239 6.81 18.81 6.87
N VAL A 240 7.88 18.87 6.06
CA VAL A 240 7.82 18.48 4.64
C VAL A 240 7.51 17.01 4.47
N ILE A 241 8.14 16.12 5.24
CA ILE A 241 7.89 14.66 5.17
C ILE A 241 6.49 14.33 5.67
N GLU A 242 6.05 14.91 6.78
CA GLU A 242 4.68 14.75 7.29
C GLU A 242 3.69 15.16 6.22
N THR A 243 3.84 16.38 5.69
CA THR A 243 3.00 16.91 4.60
C THR A 243 3.02 15.96 3.40
N ALA A 244 4.19 15.51 2.96
CA ALA A 244 4.30 14.59 1.84
C ALA A 244 3.60 13.26 2.11
N GLN A 245 3.72 12.68 3.31
CA GLN A 245 3.01 11.45 3.68
C GLN A 245 1.49 11.65 3.72
N TRP A 246 1.01 12.81 4.17
CA TRP A 246 -0.41 13.18 4.14
C TRP A 246 -0.96 13.35 2.73
N PHE A 247 -0.18 13.93 1.81
CA PHE A 247 -0.57 14.18 0.41
C PHE A 247 -0.05 13.11 -0.57
N SER A 248 0.57 12.05 -0.07
CA SER A 248 1.05 10.92 -0.88
C SER A 248 -0.02 10.15 -1.65
N PRO A 249 -1.34 10.33 -1.47
CA PRO A 249 -2.29 9.80 -2.45
C PRO A 249 -2.23 10.49 -3.83
N GLN A 250 -1.47 11.59 -4.03
CA GLN A 250 -1.64 12.46 -5.20
C GLN A 250 -0.39 12.90 -5.97
N GLN A 251 0.82 12.48 -5.61
CA GLN A 251 2.01 12.94 -6.34
C GLN A 251 2.38 12.06 -7.54
N GLN A 252 1.81 12.44 -8.70
CA GLN A 252 2.56 12.40 -9.95
C GLN A 252 3.92 13.08 -9.73
N ALA A 253 5.01 12.40 -10.08
CA ALA A 253 6.34 12.99 -10.03
C ALA A 253 6.48 14.11 -11.08
N ASP A 254 6.18 15.37 -10.69
CA ASP A 254 6.53 16.58 -11.45
C ASP A 254 7.99 16.99 -11.14
N PRO A 255 8.90 17.02 -12.14
CA PRO A 255 10.33 17.24 -11.93
C PRO A 255 10.77 18.72 -11.83
N SER A 256 9.88 19.69 -11.61
CA SER A 256 10.23 21.13 -11.77
C SER A 256 10.41 21.96 -10.48
N ALA A 257 10.65 21.35 -9.31
CA ALA A 257 10.90 22.10 -8.08
C ALA A 257 12.38 22.04 -7.62
N ASN A 258 13.06 23.19 -7.73
CA ASN A 258 14.45 23.49 -7.38
C ASN A 258 15.02 22.73 -6.17
N SER A 259 15.92 21.77 -6.43
CA SER A 259 17.01 21.37 -5.54
C SER A 259 18.16 20.78 -6.36
N SER A 260 19.39 20.96 -5.87
CA SER A 260 20.66 20.84 -6.60
C SER A 260 20.82 19.56 -7.45
N GLU A 261 21.16 19.76 -8.73
CA GLU A 261 21.37 18.77 -9.81
C GLU A 261 22.22 17.53 -9.48
N THR A 262 22.99 17.53 -8.40
CA THR A 262 23.96 16.47 -8.08
C THR A 262 23.35 15.28 -7.33
N GLU A 263 22.27 15.49 -6.56
CA GLU A 263 21.59 14.42 -5.81
C GLU A 263 20.44 13.78 -6.60
N LEU A 264 19.77 14.56 -7.46
CA LEU A 264 18.73 14.07 -8.37
C LEU A 264 19.31 13.14 -9.46
N ASN A 265 20.54 13.38 -9.94
CA ASN A 265 21.19 12.49 -10.90
C ASN A 265 21.58 11.12 -10.31
N LYS A 266 21.63 10.98 -8.98
CA LYS A 266 21.79 9.68 -8.31
C LYS A 266 20.46 8.95 -8.17
N MET A 267 19.34 9.66 -7.96
CA MET A 267 18.00 9.06 -7.93
C MET A 267 17.44 8.74 -9.33
N ALA A 268 17.71 9.59 -10.33
CA ALA A 268 17.31 9.37 -11.72
C ALA A 268 18.05 8.19 -12.38
N LYS A 269 19.25 7.82 -11.88
CA LYS A 269 19.93 6.59 -12.29
C LYS A 269 19.31 5.32 -11.71
N TYR A 270 18.49 5.42 -10.66
CA TYR A 270 17.69 4.30 -10.12
C TYR A 270 16.35 4.15 -10.85
N ASN A 271 15.83 5.24 -11.43
CA ASN A 271 14.68 5.26 -12.34
C ASN A 271 15.09 4.86 -13.77
N GLY A 272 15.72 3.69 -13.91
CA GLY A 272 16.08 3.11 -15.20
C GLY A 272 14.84 2.90 -16.09
N GLY A 273 14.52 3.88 -16.93
CA GLY A 273 13.90 3.66 -18.24
C GLY A 273 12.42 3.27 -18.29
N ILE A 274 11.60 3.60 -17.30
CA ILE A 274 10.13 3.41 -17.38
C ILE A 274 9.44 4.78 -17.48
N ARG A 275 9.87 5.60 -18.44
CA ARG A 275 9.07 6.73 -18.93
C ARG A 275 8.70 6.39 -20.37
N GLY A 276 7.42 6.11 -20.60
CA GLY A 276 6.90 5.84 -21.95
C GLY A 276 5.95 4.64 -22.08
N LEU A 277 5.70 3.85 -21.03
CA LEU A 277 4.64 2.85 -21.06
C LEU A 277 3.29 3.56 -21.01
N THR A 278 2.69 3.74 -22.18
CA THR A 278 1.30 4.17 -22.28
C THR A 278 0.47 2.96 -21.89
N TYR A 279 -0.06 2.95 -20.66
CA TYR A 279 -0.97 1.91 -20.21
C TYR A 279 -2.31 2.15 -20.92
N TYR A 280 -2.58 1.37 -21.98
CA TYR A 280 -3.89 1.30 -22.64
C TYR A 280 -4.82 0.32 -21.92
#